data_AF-A0A0F9K7K6-F1
#
_entry.id   AF-A0A0F9K7K6-F1
#
_cell.length_a   1.000
_cell.length_b   1.000
_cell.length_c   1.000
_cell.angle_alpha   90.00
_cell.angle_beta   90.00
_cell.angle_gamma   90.00
#
_symmetry.space_group_name_H-M   'P 1'
#
loop_
_entity.id
_entity.type
_entity.pdbx_description
1 polymer ?
#
loop_
_entity_poly.entity_id
_entity_poly.type
_entity_poly.pdbx_seq_one_letter_code
_entity_poly.pdbx_strand_id
1 'polypeptide(L)' 'MGIRCLNCQSENPEDTLFCGKCGTKFPLSEEVAAAHTKTLQTPVKYLIKGTTFSGRYEIIEE' A
#
# COMPACT_ATOMS: atom_id res chain seq x y z
N MET A 1 -3.71 23.03 16.22
CA MET A 1 -2.33 23.47 16.48
C MET A 1 -1.45 23.04 15.29
N GLY A 2 -0.24 23.57 15.12
CA GLY A 2 0.67 23.14 14.05
C GLY A 2 1.66 22.07 14.54
N ILE A 3 2.07 21.15 13.67
CA ILE A 3 3.20 20.23 13.91
C ILE A 3 4.46 20.75 13.22
N ARG A 4 5.58 20.74 13.94
CA ARG A 4 6.89 21.10 13.38
C ARG A 4 7.58 19.88 12.80
N CYS A 5 8.02 19.98 11.55
CA CYS A 5 8.78 18.92 10.89
C CYS A 5 10.15 18.73 11.58
N LEU A 6 10.46 17.52 12.04
CA LEU A 6 11.75 17.22 12.67
C LEU A 6 12.94 17.26 11.69
N ASN A 7 12.68 17.13 10.38
CA ASN A 7 13.73 17.13 9.36
C ASN A 7 14.12 18.54 8.89
N CYS A 8 13.13 19.36 8.50
CA CYS A 8 13.38 20.70 7.93
C CYS A 8 12.84 21.86 8.77
N GLN A 9 12.26 21.56 9.94
CA GLN A 9 11.78 22.52 10.93
C GLN A 9 10.64 23.44 10.48
N SER A 10 10.02 23.17 9.33
CA SER A 10 8.84 23.89 8.87
C SER A 10 7.61 23.56 9.74
N GLU A 11 6.74 24.55 9.90
CA GLU A 11 5.44 24.38 10.53
C GLU A 11 4.43 23.86 9.50
N ASN A 12 3.72 22.80 9.85
CA ASN A 12 2.72 22.14 9.01
C ASN A 12 1.43 21.98 9.81
N PRO A 13 0.25 21.94 9.17
CA PRO A 13 -1.00 21.59 9.85
C PRO A 13 -0.91 20.20 10.50
N GLU A 14 -1.54 20.01 11.65
CA GLU A 14 -1.54 18.74 12.41
C GLU A 14 -2.16 17.57 11.65
N ASP A 15 -3.04 17.84 10.68
CA ASP A 15 -3.71 16.83 9.85
C ASP A 15 -2.87 16.37 8.63
N THR A 16 -1.63 16.84 8.51
CA THR A 16 -0.75 16.46 7.39
C THR A 16 -0.03 15.14 7.64
N LEU A 17 -0.03 14.26 6.64
CA LEU A 17 0.73 13.00 6.67
C LEU A 17 2.20 13.17 6.29
N PHE A 18 2.50 14.24 5.55
CA PHE A 18 3.83 14.55 5.03
C PHE A 18 4.10 16.05 5.16
N CYS A 19 5.37 16.40 5.35
CA CYS A 19 5.82 17.78 5.34
C CYS A 19 5.65 18.42 3.95
N GLY A 20 4.94 19.55 3.87
CA GLY A 20 4.70 20.27 2.61
C GLY A 20 5.95 20.90 1.99
N LYS A 21 7.05 21.02 2.76
CA LYS A 21 8.31 21.61 2.29
C LYS A 21 9.35 20.61 1.82
N CYS A 22 9.48 19.47 2.52
CA CYS A 22 10.54 18.49 2.23
C CYS A 22 10.04 17.05 2.01
N GLY A 23 8.72 16.81 2.09
CA GLY A 23 8.14 15.49 1.84
C GLY A 23 8.37 14.44 2.93
N THR A 24 9.03 14.78 4.04
CA THR A 24 9.22 13.84 5.15
C THR A 24 7.87 13.40 5.72
N LYS A 25 7.63 12.09 5.75
CA LYS A 25 6.43 11.49 6.34
C LYS A 25 6.43 11.69 7.85
N PHE A 26 5.31 12.13 8.41
CA PHE A 26 5.12 12.18 9.85
C PHE A 26 4.82 10.77 10.39
N PRO A 27 5.33 10.42 11.59
CA PRO A 27 4.99 9.14 12.22
C PRO A 27 3.50 9.13 12.53
N LEU A 28 2.77 8.23 11.86
CA LEU A 28 1.38 7.93 12.19
C LEU A 28 1.34 7.04 13.43
N SER A 29 0.26 7.12 14.22
CA SER A 29 -0.01 6.16 15.30
C SER A 29 0.16 4.72 14.77
N GLU A 30 0.75 3.84 15.57
CA GLU A 30 1.13 2.47 15.19
C GLU A 30 -0.03 1.68 14.58
N GLU A 31 -1.27 2.03 14.94
CA GLU A 31 -2.51 1.47 14.39
C GLU A 31 -2.65 1.64 12.87
N VAL A 32 -2.15 2.75 12.30
CA VAL A 32 -2.20 3.03 10.85
C VAL A 32 -0.93 2.56 10.14
N ALA A 33 0.21 2.55 10.83
CA ALA A 33 1.46 1.99 10.29
C ALA A 33 1.37 0.46 10.10
N ALA A 34 0.60 -0.22 10.96
CA ALA A 34 0.30 -1.65 10.85
C ALA A 34 -0.74 -1.99 9.77
N ALA A 35 -1.39 -0.99 9.14
CA ALA A 35 -2.30 -1.19 8.02
C ALA A 35 -1.54 -1.47 6.71
N HIS A 36 -0.58 -2.40 6.76
CA HIS A 36 -0.08 -3.04 5.56
C HIS A 36 -1.28 -3.66 4.85
N THR A 37 -1.50 -3.30 3.59
CA THR A 37 -2.47 -3.97 2.73
C THR A 37 -1.98 -5.40 2.53
N LYS A 38 -2.36 -6.30 3.43
CA LYS A 38 -2.08 -7.71 3.30
C LYS A 38 -2.95 -8.21 2.14
N THR A 39 -2.32 -8.44 0.99
CA THR A 39 -3.00 -9.08 -0.14
C THR A 39 -3.61 -10.37 0.37
N LEU A 40 -4.93 -10.52 0.25
CA LEU A 40 -5.59 -11.80 0.45
C LEU A 40 -5.02 -12.74 -0.60
N GLN A 41 -4.06 -13.57 -0.19
CA GLN A 41 -3.50 -14.59 -1.06
C GLN A 41 -4.63 -15.60 -1.34
N THR A 42 -5.29 -15.46 -2.48
CA THR A 42 -6.04 -16.56 -3.04
C THR A 42 -5.04 -17.67 -3.34
N PRO A 43 -5.28 -18.92 -2.91
CA PRO A 43 -4.45 -20.02 -3.36
C PRO A 43 -4.44 -19.96 -4.88
N VAL A 44 -3.24 -20.00 -5.47
CA VAL A 44 -3.08 -20.09 -6.93
C VAL A 44 -3.91 -21.29 -7.34
N LYS A 45 -5.07 -21.05 -7.96
CA LYS A 45 -5.82 -22.10 -8.63
C LYS A 45 -4.90 -22.51 -9.76
N TYR A 46 -4.20 -23.63 -9.57
CA TYR A 46 -3.30 -24.20 -10.56
C TYR A 46 -3.91 -24.00 -11.94
N LEU A 47 -3.22 -23.24 -12.79
CA LEU A 47 -3.61 -23.06 -14.18
C LEU A 47 -3.27 -24.36 -14.87
N ILE A 48 -4.13 -25.36 -14.69
CA ILE A 48 -3.92 -26.70 -15.21
C ILE A 48 -4.00 -26.60 -16.74
N LYS A 49 -2.94 -27.03 -17.43
CA LYS A 49 -2.90 -27.10 -18.89
C LYS A 49 -4.12 -27.84 -19.45
N GLY A 50 -4.73 -27.28 -20.48
CA GLY A 50 -5.96 -27.79 -21.09
C GLY A 50 -7.24 -27.38 -20.37
N THR A 51 -7.18 -26.61 -19.27
CA THR A 51 -8.38 -26.00 -18.67
C THR A 51 -8.66 -24.63 -19.27
N THR A 52 -9.94 -24.23 -19.26
CA THR A 52 -10.37 -22.93 -19.77
C THR A 52 -10.46 -21.90 -18.65
N PHE A 53 -9.57 -20.91 -18.70
CA PHE A 53 -9.63 -19.73 -17.86
C PHE A 53 -10.78 -18.80 -18.29
N SER A 54 -11.63 -18.43 -17.34
CA SER A 54 -12.78 -17.53 -17.54
C SER A 54 -13.68 -17.92 -18.73
N GLY A 55 -13.74 -19.20 -19.08
CA GLY A 55 -14.57 -19.73 -20.17
C GLY A 55 -14.21 -19.22 -21.57
N ARG A 56 -13.06 -18.56 -21.74
CA ARG A 56 -12.66 -17.93 -23.01
C ARG A 56 -11.22 -18.21 -23.45
N TYR A 57 -10.34 -18.53 -22.52
CA TYR A 57 -8.91 -18.69 -22.80
C TYR A 57 -8.46 -20.07 -22.36
N GLU A 58 -7.83 -20.83 -23.26
CA GLU A 58 -7.25 -22.13 -22.92
C GLU A 58 -5.83 -21.95 -22.39
N ILE A 59 -5.51 -22.64 -21.30
CA ILE A 59 -4.18 -22.65 -20.71
C ILE A 59 -3.31 -23.66 -21.45
N ILE A 60 -2.28 -23.19 -22.16
CA ILE A 60 -1.39 -24.05 -22.97
C ILE A 60 -0.14 -24.52 -22.21
N GLU A 61 0.28 -23.79 -21.17
CA GLU A 61 1.38 -24.07 -20.24
C GLU A 61 1.08 -23.42 -18.89
N GLU A 62 1.73 -23.87 -17.81
CA GLU A 62 1.64 -23.27 -16.47
C GLU A 62 2.45 -21.98 -16.36
#